data_AF-A0A0E0I5A2-F1
#
_entry.id   AF-A0A0E0I5A2-F1
#
_cell.length_a   1.000
_cell.length_b   1.000
_cell.length_c   1.000
_cell.angle_alpha   90.00
_cell.angle_beta   90.00
_cell.angle_gamma   90.00
#
_symmetry.space_group_name_H-M   'P 1'
#
loop_
_entity.id
_entity.type
_entity.pdbx_description
1 polymer ?
#
loop_
_entity_poly.entity_id
_entity_poly.type
_entity_poly.pdbx_seq_one_letter_code
_entity_poly.pdbx_strand_id
1 'polypeptide(L)'
;MLRKHGLTSDLVVDATMVNAEGEAPRQGRHGGGPLLGHPRRRWRELLRVVVQNQNAQFESLYLVGTRLGLISAMADTFPELGVTASDCIEMMWIQSMLYFAFYGMGKPLEMLLDRGTSKPDKYLKAKPDSLLKDGVGLLILDPYGGEMVRVALAVTPFPHRQALYNI
;
A
#
# COMPACT_ATOMS: atom_id res chain seq x y z
N MET A 1 2.56 -1.31 1.54
CA MET A 1 2.44 -2.60 2.27
C MET A 1 2.12 -3.80 1.37
N LEU A 2 1.39 -3.60 0.25
CA LEU A 2 0.98 -4.66 -0.68
C LEU A 2 2.09 -5.63 -1.09
N ARG A 3 3.27 -5.14 -1.48
CA ARG A 3 4.40 -5.99 -1.91
C ARG A 3 4.93 -6.95 -0.83
N LYS A 4 4.67 -6.68 0.45
CA LYS A 4 5.14 -7.50 1.58
C LYS A 4 4.08 -8.44 2.12
N HIS A 5 2.81 -8.02 2.12
CA HIS A 5 1.74 -8.69 2.84
C HIS A 5 0.53 -9.05 1.97
N GLY A 6 0.51 -8.68 0.69
CA GLY A 6 -0.67 -8.81 -0.15
C GLY A 6 -1.75 -7.77 0.21
N LEU A 7 -2.98 -8.01 -0.25
CA LEU A 7 -4.15 -7.23 0.13
C LEU A 7 -4.63 -7.65 1.52
N THR A 8 -5.28 -6.73 2.24
CA THR A 8 -5.89 -7.06 3.54
C THR A 8 -6.89 -8.21 3.43
N SER A 9 -7.63 -8.29 2.32
CA SER A 9 -8.55 -9.39 2.02
C SER A 9 -7.87 -10.76 1.95
N ASP A 10 -6.58 -10.81 1.61
CA ASP A 10 -5.81 -12.05 1.51
C ASP A 10 -5.43 -12.59 2.90
N LEU A 11 -5.57 -11.77 3.93
CA LEU A 11 -5.19 -12.06 5.31
C LEU A 11 -6.39 -12.32 6.23
N VAL A 12 -7.61 -12.17 5.73
CA VAL A 12 -8.84 -12.47 6.49
C VAL A 12 -9.00 -13.99 6.57
N VAL A 13 -8.99 -14.53 7.79
CA VAL A 13 -9.07 -15.97 8.05
C VAL A 13 -10.48 -16.47 8.36
N ASP A 14 -11.37 -15.57 8.79
CA ASP A 14 -12.76 -15.87 9.13
C ASP A 14 -13.62 -14.61 9.00
N ALA A 15 -14.91 -14.77 8.70
CA ALA A 15 -15.87 -13.69 8.61
C ALA A 15 -17.29 -14.17 8.91
N THR A 16 -18.00 -13.44 9.75
CA THR A 16 -19.44 -13.66 9.94
C THR A 16 -20.21 -12.89 8.88
N MET A 17 -20.94 -13.61 8.03
CA MET A 17 -21.85 -13.01 7.05
C MET A 17 -23.30 -13.22 7.51
N VAL A 18 -24.16 -12.27 7.20
CA VAL A 18 -25.61 -12.39 7.38
C VAL A 18 -26.23 -12.31 5.99
N ASN A 19 -27.08 -13.27 5.63
CA ASN A 19 -27.75 -13.27 4.33
C ASN A 19 -28.87 -12.20 4.26
N ALA A 20 -29.52 -12.10 3.10
CA ALA A 20 -30.59 -11.11 2.88
C ALA A 20 -31.80 -11.36 3.80
N GLU A 21 -31.93 -12.58 4.31
CA GLU A 21 -32.99 -13.05 5.19
C GLU A 21 -32.69 -12.78 6.68
N GLY A 22 -31.53 -12.21 7.01
CA GLY A 22 -31.15 -11.88 8.39
C GLY A 22 -30.55 -13.05 9.17
N GLU A 23 -30.23 -14.16 8.50
CA GLU A 23 -29.65 -15.35 9.11
C GLU A 23 -28.13 -15.33 9.01
N ALA A 24 -27.46 -15.58 10.13
CA ALA A 24 -26.04 -15.92 10.14
C ALA A 24 -25.89 -17.44 9.92
N PRO A 25 -24.97 -17.90 9.05
CA PRO A 25 -24.68 -19.32 8.91
C PRO A 25 -24.34 -19.91 10.27
N ARG A 26 -24.94 -21.06 10.62
CA ARG A 26 -24.52 -21.82 11.80
C ARG A 26 -23.05 -22.21 11.60
N GLN A 27 -22.21 -21.85 12.57
CA GLN A 27 -20.77 -22.05 12.55
C GLN A 27 -20.42 -23.51 12.21
N GLY A 28 -20.16 -23.77 10.93
CA GLY A 28 -19.55 -24.99 10.44
C GLY A 28 -18.09 -24.69 10.16
N ARG A 29 -17.17 -25.45 10.74
CA ARG A 29 -15.75 -25.40 10.39
C ARG A 29 -15.61 -25.64 8.88
N HIS A 30 -15.39 -24.59 8.11
CA HIS A 30 -15.08 -24.70 6.70
C HIS A 30 -13.68 -24.15 6.43
N GLY A 31 -12.75 -25.09 6.28
CA GLY A 31 -11.62 -25.04 5.35
C GLY A 31 -10.71 -23.82 5.44
N GLY A 32 -9.76 -23.85 6.38
CA GLY A 32 -8.54 -23.08 6.24
C GLY A 32 -7.86 -23.44 4.91
N GLY A 33 -7.71 -22.46 4.02
CA GLY A 33 -6.91 -22.59 2.81
C GLY A 33 -5.45 -22.95 3.17
N PRO A 34 -4.69 -23.57 2.24
CA PRO A 34 -3.39 -24.13 2.57
C PRO A 34 -2.42 -23.06 3.06
N LEU A 35 -1.85 -23.28 4.25
CA LEU A 35 -0.71 -22.55 4.76
C LEU A 35 0.51 -22.84 3.87
N LEU A 36 0.68 -22.05 2.81
CA LEU A 36 1.86 -22.13 1.95
C LEU A 36 3.03 -21.39 2.62
N GLY A 37 3.72 -22.10 3.51
CA GLY A 37 5.03 -21.69 4.01
C GLY A 37 6.08 -21.77 2.91
N HIS A 38 6.46 -20.62 2.33
CA HIS A 38 7.45 -20.55 1.25
C HIS A 38 8.34 -19.30 1.35
N PRO A 39 9.56 -19.34 0.78
CA PRO A 39 10.79 -18.83 1.39
C PRO A 39 10.85 -17.30 1.51
N ARG A 40 11.38 -16.85 2.66
CA ARG A 40 11.46 -15.45 3.08
C ARG A 40 12.53 -14.67 2.29
N ARG A 41 12.30 -14.35 1.02
CA ARG A 41 12.82 -13.07 0.50
C ARG A 41 11.83 -12.00 0.94
N ARG A 42 12.08 -11.48 2.15
CA ARG A 42 11.21 -10.50 2.79
C ARG A 42 11.40 -9.17 2.04
N TRP A 43 10.47 -8.83 1.14
CA TRP A 43 10.39 -7.49 0.59
C TRP A 43 10.13 -6.53 1.75
N ARG A 44 11.13 -5.72 2.09
CA ARG A 44 11.05 -4.76 3.21
C ARG A 44 10.67 -3.37 2.73
N GLU A 45 10.61 -3.17 1.43
CA GLU A 45 10.53 -1.85 0.84
C GLU A 45 9.30 -1.71 -0.05
N LEU A 46 8.61 -0.59 0.12
CA LEU A 46 7.62 -0.08 -0.82
C LEU A 46 8.18 1.22 -1.39
N LEU A 47 8.16 1.39 -2.71
CA LEU A 47 8.53 2.62 -3.40
C LEU A 47 7.37 3.00 -4.31
N ARG A 48 6.67 4.10 -4.06
CA ARG A 48 5.59 4.59 -4.93
C ARG A 48 6.00 5.89 -5.60
N VAL A 49 5.39 6.17 -6.74
CA VAL A 49 5.64 7.43 -7.46
C VAL A 49 4.37 8.25 -7.43
N VAL A 50 4.49 9.50 -6.98
CA VAL A 50 3.42 10.48 -6.95
C VAL A 50 3.76 11.57 -7.94
N VAL A 51 2.93 11.74 -8.96
CA VAL A 51 3.10 12.78 -9.97
C VAL A 51 2.03 13.85 -9.77
N GLN A 52 2.48 15.07 -9.56
CA GLN A 52 1.62 16.25 -9.39
C GLN A 52 2.32 17.47 -9.99
N ASN A 53 1.58 18.33 -10.70
CA ASN A 53 2.11 19.57 -11.29
C ASN A 53 3.40 19.37 -12.10
N GLN A 54 3.45 18.30 -12.91
CA GLN A 54 4.61 17.91 -13.71
C GLN A 54 5.87 17.55 -12.90
N ASN A 55 5.76 17.43 -11.58
CA ASN A 55 6.82 16.95 -10.71
C ASN A 55 6.54 15.50 -10.30
N ALA A 56 7.59 14.67 -10.28
CA ALA A 56 7.51 13.29 -9.81
C ALA A 56 8.22 13.17 -8.46
N GLN A 57 7.48 12.73 -7.44
CA GLN A 57 7.97 12.45 -6.11
C GLN A 57 8.05 10.95 -5.91
N PHE A 58 9.18 10.48 -5.39
CA PHE A 58 9.40 9.08 -5.07
C PHE A 58 9.28 8.91 -3.56
N GLU A 59 8.27 8.18 -3.13
CA GLU A 59 7.99 7.95 -1.71
C GLU A 59 8.31 6.50 -1.36
N SER A 60 9.14 6.30 -0.35
CA SER A 60 9.52 4.96 0.10
C SER A 60 9.16 4.69 1.55
N LEU A 61 8.77 3.45 1.83
CA LEU A 61 8.60 2.92 3.17
C LEU A 61 9.44 1.65 3.34
N TYR A 62 10.46 1.73 4.19
CA TYR A 62 11.33 0.61 4.54
C TYR A 62 10.98 0.05 5.93
N LEU A 63 10.45 -1.17 5.95
CA LEU A 63 9.91 -1.80 7.15
C LEU A 63 10.94 -2.68 7.85
N VAL A 64 11.08 -2.48 9.17
CA VAL A 64 11.96 -3.27 10.04
C VAL A 64 13.40 -3.22 9.51
N GLY A 65 13.96 -2.00 9.54
CA GLY A 65 15.30 -1.66 9.06
C GLY A 65 15.74 -0.29 9.57
N THR A 66 16.94 0.11 9.18
CA THR A 66 17.54 1.41 9.52
C THR A 66 17.66 2.28 8.27
N ARG A 67 17.87 3.59 8.46
CA ARG A 67 18.21 4.54 7.40
C ARG A 67 19.36 4.05 6.53
N LEU A 68 20.44 3.54 7.14
CA LEU A 68 21.58 2.98 6.40
C LEU A 68 21.19 1.77 5.56
N GLY A 69 20.31 0.92 6.09
CA GLY A 69 19.78 -0.24 5.35
C GLY A 69 18.96 0.18 4.13
N LEU A 70 18.14 1.23 4.24
CA LEU A 70 17.39 1.79 3.11
C LEU A 70 18.33 2.38 2.06
N ILE A 71 19.30 3.20 2.46
CA ILE A 71 20.25 3.82 1.53
C ILE A 71 21.02 2.74 0.75
N SER A 72 21.50 1.69 1.44
CA SER A 72 22.17 0.57 0.79
C SER A 72 21.24 -0.17 -0.19
N ALA A 73 19.99 -0.44 0.22
CA ALA A 73 19.03 -1.13 -0.65
C ALA A 73 18.68 -0.30 -1.91
N MET A 74 18.54 1.02 -1.76
CA MET A 74 18.31 1.94 -2.88
C MET A 74 19.52 2.03 -3.80
N ALA A 75 20.73 2.10 -3.24
CA ALA A 75 21.95 2.08 -4.05
C ALA A 75 22.08 0.79 -4.87
N ASP A 76 21.63 -0.34 -4.33
CA ASP A 76 21.68 -1.64 -5.01
C ASP A 76 20.57 -1.83 -6.06
N THR A 77 19.37 -1.27 -5.82
CA THR A 77 18.17 -1.57 -6.64
C THR A 77 17.69 -0.43 -7.52
N PHE A 78 17.94 0.82 -7.12
CA PHE A 78 17.51 2.04 -7.80
C PHE A 78 18.54 3.18 -7.59
N PRO A 79 19.80 2.99 -8.00
CA PRO A 79 20.87 3.97 -7.80
C PRO A 79 20.59 5.33 -8.45
N GLU A 80 19.74 5.35 -9.49
CA GLU A 80 19.35 6.56 -10.23
C GLU A 80 18.61 7.59 -9.36
N LEU A 81 18.00 7.15 -8.25
CA LEU A 81 17.34 8.06 -7.30
C LEU A 81 18.32 8.81 -6.42
N GLY A 82 19.58 8.37 -6.32
CA GLY A 82 20.61 9.07 -5.56
C GLY A 82 20.27 9.31 -4.09
N VAL A 83 19.50 8.41 -3.47
CA VAL A 83 18.95 8.59 -2.12
C VAL A 83 20.06 8.80 -1.09
N THR A 84 19.93 9.86 -0.31
CA THR A 84 20.88 10.23 0.73
C THR A 84 20.28 10.14 2.14
N ALA A 85 21.12 10.37 3.14
CA ALA A 85 20.69 10.42 4.53
C ALA A 85 19.67 11.52 4.83
N SER A 86 19.73 12.66 4.14
CA SER A 86 18.81 13.78 4.34
C SER A 86 17.41 13.52 3.81
N ASP A 87 17.26 12.55 2.90
CA ASP A 87 15.97 12.17 2.33
C ASP A 87 15.20 11.19 3.24
N CYS A 88 15.88 10.65 4.26
CA CYS A 88 15.34 9.62 5.13
C CYS A 88 14.80 10.20 6.43
N ILE A 89 13.57 9.82 6.77
CA ILE A 89 12.95 10.15 8.05
C ILE A 89 12.66 8.85 8.80
N GLU A 90 13.34 8.62 9.92
CA GLU A 90 13.07 7.47 10.79
C GLU A 90 11.91 7.77 11.74
N MET A 91 10.91 6.90 11.75
CA MET A 91 9.72 7.03 12.59
C MET A 91 9.12 5.66 12.90
N MET A 92 8.21 5.60 13.90
CA MET A 92 7.46 4.39 14.20
C MET A 92 6.49 4.06 13.05
N TRP A 93 6.16 2.77 12.88
CA TRP A 93 5.23 2.34 11.83
C TRP A 93 3.88 3.08 11.88
N ILE A 94 3.32 3.32 13.07
CA ILE A 94 2.04 4.05 13.19
C ILE A 94 2.18 5.53 12.79
N GLN A 95 3.33 6.15 13.06
CA GLN A 95 3.62 7.51 12.61
C GLN A 95 3.76 7.56 11.08
N SER A 96 4.27 6.50 10.44
CA SER A 96 4.32 6.41 8.98
C SER A 96 2.93 6.39 8.35
N MET A 97 1.94 5.74 8.99
CA MET A 97 0.55 5.79 8.51
C MET A 97 0.01 7.22 8.52
N LEU A 98 0.30 7.97 9.59
CA LEU A 98 -0.09 9.38 9.70
C LEU A 98 0.64 10.25 8.67
N TYR A 99 1.92 10.00 8.43
CA TYR A 99 2.72 10.68 7.41
C TYR A 99 2.12 10.48 6.02
N PHE A 100 1.81 9.25 5.61
CA PHE A 100 1.22 8.99 4.29
C PHE A 100 -0.21 9.48 4.15
N ALA A 101 -0.99 9.51 5.23
CA ALA A 101 -2.38 10.00 5.19
C ALA A 101 -2.47 11.53 5.02
N PHE A 102 -1.52 12.28 5.59
CA PHE A 102 -1.62 13.74 5.69
C PHE A 102 -0.40 14.52 5.19
N TYR A 103 0.62 13.84 4.66
CA TYR A 103 1.92 14.40 4.26
C TYR A 103 2.52 15.36 5.30
N GLY A 104 2.50 14.95 6.57
CA GLY A 104 2.92 15.81 7.69
C GLY A 104 3.66 15.06 8.78
N MET A 105 4.72 15.67 9.30
CA MET A 105 5.42 15.22 10.49
C MET A 105 4.84 15.89 11.74
N GLY A 106 4.91 15.20 12.89
CA GLY A 106 4.56 15.78 14.20
C GLY A 106 3.07 16.01 14.46
N LYS A 107 2.19 15.50 13.58
CA LYS A 107 0.74 15.50 13.83
C LYS A 107 0.39 14.54 14.99
N PRO A 108 -0.64 14.85 15.80
CA PRO A 108 -1.11 13.96 16.85
C PRO A 108 -1.68 12.68 16.25
N LEU A 109 -1.42 11.53 16.89
CA LEU A 109 -1.92 10.23 16.42
C LEU A 109 -3.44 10.14 16.45
N GLU A 110 -4.08 10.95 17.30
CA GLU A 110 -5.52 11.12 17.44
C GLU A 110 -6.20 11.51 16.11
N MET A 111 -5.47 12.10 15.17
CA MET A 111 -5.98 12.35 13.81
C MET A 111 -6.35 11.07 13.07
N LEU A 112 -5.75 9.92 13.40
CA LEU A 112 -6.15 8.62 12.83
C LEU A 112 -7.52 8.14 13.35
N LEU A 113 -8.03 8.76 14.42
CA LEU A 113 -9.35 8.46 14.99
C LEU A 113 -10.45 9.36 14.40
N ASP A 114 -10.08 10.40 13.66
CA ASP A 114 -11.03 11.26 12.98
C ASP A 114 -11.75 10.49 11.88
N ARG A 115 -13.08 10.49 11.93
CA ARG A 115 -13.94 9.80 10.97
C ARG A 115 -14.39 10.70 9.82
N GLY A 116 -14.04 11.99 9.87
CA GLY A 116 -14.40 13.00 8.87
C GLY A 116 -15.90 13.30 8.87
N THR A 117 -16.30 14.46 9.39
CA THR A 117 -17.67 15.00 9.19
C THR A 117 -17.78 15.82 7.90
N SER A 118 -16.65 16.15 7.27
CA SER A 118 -16.58 16.82 5.98
C SER A 118 -16.83 15.82 4.84
N LYS A 119 -17.60 16.26 3.84
CA LYS A 119 -17.80 15.48 2.60
C LYS A 119 -16.42 15.11 2.05
N PRO A 120 -16.17 13.85 1.66
CA PRO A 120 -14.92 13.51 1.01
C PRO A 120 -14.76 14.43 -0.20
N ASP A 121 -13.57 15.00 -0.36
CA ASP A 121 -13.20 15.62 -1.63
C ASP A 121 -13.49 14.59 -2.74
N LYS A 122 -14.09 15.04 -3.84
CA LYS A 122 -14.53 14.15 -4.90
C LYS A 122 -13.30 13.46 -5.51
N TYR A 123 -13.02 12.24 -5.08
CA TYR A 123 -11.99 11.40 -5.67
C TYR A 123 -12.48 10.92 -7.05
N LEU A 124 -11.97 11.55 -8.10
CA LEU A 124 -12.24 11.16 -9.49
C LEU A 124 -11.06 10.33 -10.00
N LYS A 125 -11.31 9.06 -10.34
CA LYS A 125 -10.35 8.28 -11.12
C LYS A 125 -10.52 8.67 -12.59
N ALA A 126 -9.55 9.37 -13.14
CA ALA A 126 -9.53 9.79 -14.53
C ALA A 126 -8.31 9.24 -15.25
N LYS A 127 -8.33 9.31 -16.59
CA LYS A 127 -7.17 8.91 -17.39
C LYS A 127 -5.99 9.85 -17.08
N PRO A 128 -4.75 9.33 -16.99
CA PRO A 128 -3.58 10.14 -16.66
C PRO A 128 -3.37 11.31 -17.65
N ASP A 129 -3.65 11.10 -18.94
CA ASP A 129 -3.55 12.14 -19.97
C ASP A 129 -4.42 13.37 -19.70
N SER A 130 -5.57 13.20 -19.05
CA SER A 130 -6.43 14.33 -18.66
C SER A 130 -5.93 15.03 -17.39
N LEU A 131 -5.41 14.27 -16.43
CA LEU A 131 -4.96 14.79 -15.14
C LEU A 131 -3.67 15.62 -15.24
N LEU A 132 -2.76 15.22 -16.13
CA LEU A 132 -1.47 15.88 -16.34
C LEU A 132 -1.58 17.16 -17.17
N LYS A 133 -2.61 17.27 -18.03
CA LYS A 133 -2.81 18.44 -18.89
C LYS A 133 -3.31 19.66 -18.13
N ASP A 134 -4.25 19.44 -17.21
CA ASP A 134 -4.90 20.54 -16.49
C ASP A 134 -4.14 20.93 -15.21
N GLY A 135 -3.14 20.14 -14.80
CA GLY A 135 -2.32 20.40 -13.61
C GLY A 135 -3.11 20.31 -12.29
N VAL A 136 -4.36 19.85 -12.31
CA VAL A 136 -5.22 19.75 -11.12
C VAL A 136 -5.22 18.32 -10.54
N GLY A 137 -4.64 17.36 -11.26
CA GLY A 137 -4.70 15.95 -10.92
C GLY A 137 -3.51 15.44 -10.12
N LEU A 138 -3.80 14.46 -9.26
CA LEU A 138 -2.80 13.62 -8.59
C LEU A 138 -2.75 12.26 -9.29
N LEU A 139 -1.57 11.85 -9.74
CA LEU A 139 -1.33 10.52 -10.29
C LEU A 139 -0.47 9.74 -9.30
N ILE A 140 -0.96 8.59 -8.86
CA ILE A 140 -0.27 7.71 -7.93
C ILE A 140 0.04 6.40 -8.64
N LEU A 141 1.30 6.01 -8.65
CA LEU A 141 1.78 4.75 -9.18
C LEU A 141 2.26 3.87 -8.03
N ASP A 142 1.41 2.92 -7.63
CA ASP A 142 1.74 1.96 -6.58
C ASP A 142 2.26 0.66 -7.22
N PRO A 143 3.55 0.29 -7.05
CA PRO A 143 4.07 -0.91 -7.67
C PRO A 143 3.49 -2.16 -7.03
N TYR A 144 3.22 -3.13 -7.87
CA TYR A 144 2.82 -4.47 -7.49
C TYR A 144 4.07 -5.36 -7.41
N GLY A 145 3.92 -6.67 -7.62
CA GLY A 145 4.98 -7.64 -7.36
C GLY A 145 5.10 -7.99 -5.86
N GLY A 146 6.19 -8.69 -5.53
CA GLY A 146 6.35 -9.25 -4.18
C GLY A 146 5.24 -10.24 -3.85
N GLU A 147 4.59 -10.08 -2.70
CA GLU A 147 3.49 -10.97 -2.29
C GLU A 147 2.27 -10.88 -3.21
N MET A 148 2.03 -9.74 -3.88
CA MET A 148 0.89 -9.57 -4.78
C MET A 148 0.89 -10.55 -5.95
N VAL A 149 2.06 -10.94 -6.47
CA VAL A 149 2.17 -11.90 -7.59
C VAL A 149 2.18 -13.36 -7.12
N ARG A 150 2.33 -13.60 -5.81
CA ARG A 150 2.37 -14.95 -5.23
C ARG A 150 0.97 -15.51 -5.00
N VAL A 151 -0.02 -14.64 -4.80
CA VAL A 151 -1.43 -15.03 -4.70
C VAL A 151 -1.96 -15.35 -6.09
N ALA A 152 -2.44 -16.57 -6.31
CA ALA A 152 -2.99 -16.98 -7.58
C ALA A 152 -4.32 -16.24 -7.87
N LEU A 153 -4.56 -15.93 -9.16
CA LEU A 153 -5.71 -15.13 -9.61
C LEU A 153 -7.07 -15.67 -9.15
N ALA A 154 -7.22 -16.99 -9.04
CA ALA A 154 -8.46 -17.64 -8.66
C ALA A 154 -8.70 -17.71 -7.14
N VAL A 155 -7.70 -17.36 -6.32
CA VAL A 155 -7.80 -17.47 -4.85
C VAL A 155 -8.69 -16.38 -4.26
N THR A 156 -8.74 -15.22 -4.90
CA THR A 156 -9.52 -14.07 -4.42
C THR A 156 -10.18 -13.35 -5.58
N PRO A 157 -11.32 -12.65 -5.39
CA PRO A 157 -11.97 -11.90 -6.44
C PRO A 157 -11.12 -10.80 -7.09
N PHE A 158 -10.07 -10.31 -6.41
CA PHE A 158 -9.19 -9.27 -6.95
C PHE A 158 -8.24 -9.83 -8.03
N PRO A 159 -8.42 -9.48 -9.32
CA PRO A 159 -7.75 -10.17 -10.42
C PRO A 159 -6.42 -9.50 -10.82
N HIS A 160 -6.12 -8.30 -10.34
CA HIS A 160 -4.93 -7.56 -10.76
C HIS A 160 -3.69 -8.01 -9.97
N ARG A 161 -3.23 -9.25 -10.17
CA ARG A 161 -2.07 -9.79 -9.44
C ARG A 161 -0.74 -9.60 -10.18
N GLN A 162 -0.78 -9.65 -11.51
CA GLN A 162 0.41 -9.65 -12.39
C GLN A 162 0.69 -8.30 -13.07
N ALA A 163 -0.03 -7.23 -12.71
CA ALA A 163 0.31 -5.89 -13.18
C ALA A 163 1.64 -5.42 -12.57
N LEU A 164 2.33 -4.48 -13.25
CA LEU A 164 3.55 -3.86 -12.73
C LEU A 164 3.24 -2.82 -11.66
N TYR A 165 2.22 -2.00 -11.90
CA TYR A 165 1.78 -0.93 -11.01
C TYR A 165 0.27 -0.72 -11.14
N ASN A 166 -0.33 -0.22 -10.07
CA ASN A 166 -1.66 0.36 -10.11
C ASN A 166 -1.57 1.86 -10.38
N ILE A 167 -2.49 2.34 -11.22
CA ILE A 167 -2.68 3.75 -11.58
C ILE A 167 -4.05 4.18 -11.08
#